data_AF-A0A9P6EDS1-F1
#
_entry.id   AF-A0A9P6EDS1-F1
#
_cell.length_a   1.000
_cell.length_b   1.000
_cell.length_c   1.000
_cell.angle_alpha   90.00
_cell.angle_beta   90.00
_cell.angle_gamma   90.00
#
_symmetry.space_group_name_H-M   'P 1'
#
loop_
_entity.id
_entity.type
_entity.pdbx_description
1 polymer ?
#
loop_
_entity_poly.entity_id
_entity_poly.type
_entity_poly.pdbx_seq_one_letter_code
_entity_poly.pdbx_strand_id
1 'polypeptide(L)'
;MTCEKRVGATASMSYNYRTVPSVLPPPRPDHSYIRPPKGKLNLYLWRWRIWFEATFGLTVYETWEKWVVLSIFAFFAILFMIAIFNYLPRRLFVMRKRTAYYLWGSRSNASHGIDEVEKALLRYLGYGNSSAGQQFGVEFMGSANITKVL
;
A
#
# COMPACT_ATOMS: atom_id res chain seq x y z
N MET A 1 50.74 -8.30 -90.35
CA MET A 1 49.77 -8.98 -89.47
C MET A 1 50.25 -8.86 -88.04
N THR A 2 49.75 -7.89 -87.29
CA THR A 2 50.02 -7.75 -85.85
C THR A 2 48.68 -7.56 -85.15
N CYS A 3 48.20 -8.65 -84.54
CA CYS A 3 46.94 -8.71 -83.82
C CYS A 3 47.18 -8.18 -82.40
N GLU A 4 46.68 -6.98 -82.14
CA GLU A 4 46.78 -6.30 -80.84
C GLU A 4 45.83 -6.96 -79.84
N LYS A 5 46.38 -7.69 -78.87
CA LYS A 5 45.63 -8.27 -77.74
C LYS A 5 45.19 -7.14 -76.80
N ARG A 6 43.93 -6.74 -76.91
CA ARG A 6 43.26 -5.87 -75.94
C ARG A 6 42.96 -6.71 -74.67
N VAL A 7 43.86 -6.66 -73.70
CA VAL A 7 43.65 -7.25 -72.36
C VAL A 7 42.52 -6.46 -71.70
N GLY A 8 41.36 -7.11 -71.57
CA GLY A 8 40.23 -6.58 -70.82
C GLY A 8 40.64 -6.34 -69.39
N ALA A 9 40.73 -5.07 -69.00
CA ALA A 9 40.88 -4.66 -67.63
C ALA A 9 39.66 -5.15 -66.85
N THR A 10 39.83 -6.24 -66.11
CA THR A 10 38.88 -6.65 -65.08
C THR A 10 38.90 -5.57 -64.01
N ALA A 11 37.92 -4.66 -64.07
CA ALA A 11 37.65 -3.73 -63.00
C ALA A 11 37.32 -4.55 -61.75
N SER A 12 38.32 -4.70 -60.86
CA SER A 12 38.11 -5.25 -59.52
C SER A 12 37.17 -4.28 -58.79
N MET A 13 35.91 -4.66 -58.70
CA MET A 13 34.88 -3.94 -57.97
C MET A 13 35.24 -4.01 -56.48
N SER A 14 36.00 -3.00 -56.04
CA SER A 14 36.39 -2.82 -54.64
C SER A 14 35.16 -2.39 -53.87
N TYR A 15 34.39 -3.36 -53.38
CA TYR A 15 33.30 -3.10 -52.45
C TYR A 15 33.91 -2.48 -51.20
N ASN A 16 33.61 -1.20 -51.00
CA ASN A 16 33.97 -0.44 -49.82
C ASN A 16 33.27 -1.09 -48.61
N TYR A 17 33.94 -2.04 -47.95
CA TYR A 17 33.47 -2.58 -46.69
C TYR A 17 33.53 -1.44 -45.69
N ARG A 18 32.36 -0.90 -45.37
CA ARG A 18 32.20 0.11 -44.33
C ARG A 18 32.76 -0.49 -43.03
N THR A 19 33.90 0.01 -42.57
CA THR A 19 34.51 -0.39 -41.31
C THR A 19 33.48 -0.16 -40.22
N VAL A 20 32.99 -1.25 -39.61
CA VAL A 20 32.09 -1.15 -38.47
C VAL A 20 32.86 -0.51 -37.33
N PRO A 21 32.36 0.57 -36.71
CA PRO A 21 33.02 1.16 -35.56
C PRO A 21 33.11 0.10 -34.46
N SER A 22 34.27 0.00 -33.78
CA SER A 22 34.50 -0.94 -32.69
C SER A 22 33.57 -0.73 -31.49
N VAL A 23 32.97 0.46 -31.39
CA VAL A 23 31.99 0.83 -30.39
C VAL A 23 30.69 1.18 -31.10
N LEU A 24 29.68 0.32 -30.89
CA LEU A 24 28.31 0.59 -31.34
C LEU A 24 27.70 1.69 -30.47
N PRO A 25 26.95 2.64 -31.04
CA PRO A 25 26.16 3.57 -30.25
C PRO A 25 25.18 2.77 -29.38
N PRO A 26 24.89 3.23 -28.15
CA PRO A 26 23.97 2.53 -27.28
C PRO A 26 22.62 2.36 -27.98
N PRO A 27 21.98 1.18 -27.87
CA PRO A 27 20.71 0.92 -28.52
C PRO A 27 19.65 1.89 -27.98
N ARG A 28 19.05 2.69 -28.85
CA ARG A 28 17.78 3.36 -28.58
C ARG A 28 16.66 2.34 -28.85
N PRO A 29 15.62 2.22 -28.01
CA PRO A 29 15.27 3.08 -26.86
C PRO A 29 16.02 2.69 -25.59
N ASP A 30 16.31 3.65 -24.70
CA ASP A 30 16.93 3.35 -23.39
C ASP A 30 15.93 2.66 -22.45
N HIS A 31 16.24 1.42 -22.06
CA HIS A 31 15.39 0.55 -21.23
C HIS A 31 15.81 0.62 -19.74
N SER A 32 16.70 1.55 -19.39
CA SER A 32 17.13 1.82 -18.01
C SER A 32 15.95 2.07 -17.06
N TYR A 33 14.90 2.75 -17.53
CA TYR A 33 13.71 3.08 -16.73
C TYR A 33 12.95 1.85 -16.19
N ILE A 34 12.97 0.74 -16.95
CA ILE A 34 12.26 -0.50 -16.62
C ILE A 34 13.09 -1.35 -15.65
N ARG A 35 14.39 -1.08 -15.48
CA ARG A 35 15.26 -1.94 -14.66
C ARG A 35 14.89 -1.82 -13.17
N PRO A 36 14.83 -2.96 -12.45
CA PRO A 36 14.61 -2.93 -11.01
C PRO A 36 15.81 -2.28 -10.30
N PRO A 37 15.56 -1.33 -9.38
CA PRO A 37 16.62 -0.67 -8.62
C PRO A 37 17.23 -1.63 -7.60
N LYS A 38 18.51 -1.42 -7.29
CA LYS A 38 19.20 -2.19 -6.24
C LYS A 38 18.72 -1.69 -4.86
N GLY A 39 18.27 -2.62 -4.01
CA GLY A 39 17.82 -2.35 -2.63
C GLY A 39 16.39 -2.79 -2.34
N LYS A 40 16.12 -3.28 -1.12
CA LYS A 40 14.84 -3.91 -0.75
C LYS A 40 13.64 -2.95 -0.82
N LEU A 41 13.77 -1.75 -0.23
CA LEU A 41 12.70 -0.74 -0.22
C LEU A 41 12.44 -0.17 -1.63
N ASN A 42 13.52 0.10 -2.36
CA ASN A 42 13.44 0.59 -3.73
C ASN A 42 12.75 -0.44 -4.65
N LEU A 43 12.98 -1.74 -4.44
CA LEU A 43 12.32 -2.81 -5.18
C LEU A 43 10.81 -2.88 -4.89
N TYR A 44 10.42 -2.62 -3.64
CA TYR A 44 9.02 -2.61 -3.24
C TYR A 44 8.27 -1.42 -3.86
N LEU A 45 8.85 -0.22 -3.75
CA LEU A 45 8.30 0.99 -4.39
C LEU A 45 8.27 0.88 -5.91
N TRP A 46 9.29 0.25 -6.51
CA TRP A 46 9.33 -0.04 -7.95
C TRP A 46 8.19 -0.97 -8.38
N ARG A 47 7.91 -2.04 -7.62
CA ARG A 47 6.75 -2.93 -7.87
C ARG A 47 5.44 -2.19 -7.73
N TRP A 48 5.29 -1.40 -6.66
CA TRP A 48 4.09 -0.59 -6.45
C TRP A 48 3.86 0.39 -7.60
N ARG A 49 4.92 1.09 -8.03
CA ARG A 49 4.86 2.01 -9.17
C ARG A 49 4.46 1.30 -10.46
N ILE A 50 5.09 0.18 -10.80
CA ILE A 50 4.77 -0.57 -12.02
C ILE A 50 3.34 -1.11 -11.98
N TRP A 51 2.91 -1.62 -10.83
CA TRP A 51 1.55 -2.11 -10.65
C TRP A 51 0.54 -0.99 -10.87
N PHE A 52 0.82 0.19 -10.33
CA PHE A 52 0.00 1.39 -10.52
C PHE A 52 0.01 1.90 -11.96
N GLU A 53 1.17 1.87 -12.63
CA GLU A 53 1.29 2.25 -14.04
C GLU A 53 0.55 1.28 -14.97
N ALA A 54 0.52 -0.01 -14.62
CA ALA A 54 -0.19 -1.04 -15.37
C ALA A 54 -1.71 -1.01 -15.18
N THR A 55 -2.21 -0.82 -13.95
CA THR A 55 -3.66 -0.81 -13.68
C THR A 55 -4.38 0.38 -14.30
N PHE A 56 -3.72 1.54 -14.33
CA PHE A 56 -4.32 2.77 -14.87
C PHE A 56 -3.91 3.08 -16.32
N GLY A 57 -3.09 2.23 -16.95
CA GLY A 57 -2.64 2.46 -18.33
C GLY A 57 -1.88 3.78 -18.49
N LEU A 58 -1.16 4.22 -17.45
CA LEU A 58 -0.47 5.52 -17.39
C LEU A 58 0.69 5.65 -18.39
N THR A 59 0.97 4.59 -19.15
CA THR A 59 1.95 4.55 -20.22
C THR A 59 1.46 5.22 -21.51
N VAL A 60 0.14 5.39 -21.66
CA VAL A 60 -0.48 5.97 -22.87
C VAL A 60 -0.73 7.48 -22.73
N TYR A 61 -0.84 7.96 -21.49
CA TYR A 61 -1.17 9.34 -21.18
C TYR A 61 0.04 10.27 -21.25
N GLU A 62 -0.18 11.52 -21.69
CA GLU A 62 0.86 12.54 -21.69
C GLU A 62 1.31 12.89 -20.26
N THR A 63 2.56 13.37 -20.14
CA THR A 63 3.21 13.64 -18.85
C THR A 63 2.41 14.59 -17.96
N TRP A 64 1.64 15.53 -18.53
CA TRP A 64 0.80 16.46 -17.77
C TRP A 64 -0.56 15.86 -17.38
N GLU A 65 -1.19 15.09 -18.26
CA GLU A 65 -2.50 14.46 -18.03
C GLU A 65 -2.43 13.41 -16.91
N LYS A 66 -1.30 12.68 -16.83
CA LYS A 66 -1.00 11.74 -15.75
C LYS A 66 -1.14 12.39 -14.36
N TRP A 67 -0.70 13.64 -14.18
CA TRP A 67 -0.82 14.33 -12.89
C TRP A 67 -2.26 14.68 -12.53
N VAL A 68 -3.07 15.08 -13.52
CA VAL A 68 -4.49 15.40 -13.31
C VAL A 68 -5.23 14.14 -12.86
N VAL A 69 -5.09 13.03 -13.56
CA VAL A 69 -5.73 11.75 -13.20
C VAL A 69 -5.28 11.28 -11.81
N LEU A 70 -3.97 11.35 -11.53
CA LEU A 70 -3.42 10.99 -10.21
C LEU A 70 -4.00 11.85 -9.09
N SER A 71 -4.13 13.16 -9.29
CA SER A 71 -4.68 14.08 -8.28
C SER A 71 -6.13 13.77 -7.95
N ILE A 72 -6.96 13.49 -8.97
CA ILE A 72 -8.37 13.15 -8.80
C ILE A 72 -8.49 11.81 -8.06
N PHE A 73 -7.71 10.82 -8.48
CA PHE A 73 -7.69 9.52 -7.81
C PHE A 73 -7.23 9.62 -6.34
N ALA A 74 -6.17 10.40 -6.08
CA ALA A 74 -5.69 10.63 -4.72
C ALA A 74 -6.75 11.32 -3.86
N PHE A 75 -7.47 12.31 -4.41
CA PHE A 75 -8.59 12.97 -3.74
C PHE A 75 -9.67 11.97 -3.35
N PHE A 76 -10.13 11.14 -4.30
CA PHE A 76 -11.12 10.09 -4.00
C PHE A 76 -10.60 9.06 -3.00
N ALA A 77 -9.33 8.65 -3.10
CA ALA A 77 -8.72 7.70 -2.16
C ALA A 77 -8.67 8.27 -0.74
N ILE A 78 -8.33 9.55 -0.57
CA ILE A 78 -8.33 10.23 0.73
C ILE A 78 -9.75 10.32 1.28
N LEU A 79 -10.73 10.75 0.48
CA LEU A 79 -12.13 10.77 0.87
C LEU A 79 -12.63 9.38 1.28
N PHE A 80 -12.25 8.35 0.53
CA PHE A 80 -12.62 6.97 0.81
C PHE A 80 -11.98 6.47 2.11
N MET A 81 -10.70 6.79 2.36
CA MET A 81 -10.05 6.50 3.62
C MET A 81 -10.74 7.20 4.79
N ILE A 82 -10.99 8.51 4.69
CA ILE A 82 -11.72 9.28 5.71
C ILE A 82 -13.11 8.67 5.95
N ALA A 83 -13.81 8.28 4.89
CA ALA A 83 -15.10 7.62 4.98
C ALA A 83 -14.98 6.28 5.71
N ILE A 84 -14.03 5.42 5.37
CA ILE A 84 -13.80 4.15 6.09
C ILE A 84 -13.50 4.43 7.57
N PHE A 85 -12.54 5.29 7.87
CA PHE A 85 -12.12 5.54 9.26
C PHE A 85 -13.24 6.15 10.11
N ASN A 86 -14.10 6.99 9.55
CA ASN A 86 -15.20 7.60 10.31
C ASN A 86 -16.49 6.76 10.30
N TYR A 87 -16.75 6.03 9.22
CA TYR A 87 -18.03 5.36 8.98
C TYR A 87 -18.02 3.89 9.40
N LEU A 88 -16.91 3.20 9.16
CA LEU A 88 -16.75 1.79 9.48
C LEU A 88 -16.84 1.51 11.00
N PRO A 89 -16.12 2.21 11.91
CA PRO A 89 -16.23 1.92 13.34
C PRO A 89 -17.63 2.20 13.88
N ARG A 90 -18.30 3.25 13.37
CA ARG A 90 -19.67 3.61 13.76
C ARG A 90 -20.68 2.51 13.41
N ARG A 91 -20.56 1.92 12.22
CA ARG A 91 -21.43 0.81 11.78
C ARG A 91 -21.08 -0.52 12.44
N LEU A 92 -19.79 -0.81 12.65
CA LEU A 92 -19.34 -2.03 13.31
C LEU A 92 -19.87 -2.12 14.75
N PHE A 93 -19.95 -1.01 15.47
CA PHE A 93 -20.49 -1.01 16.84
C PHE A 93 -21.97 -1.43 16.92
N VAL A 94 -22.77 -1.02 15.94
CA VAL A 94 -24.20 -1.38 15.87
C VAL A 94 -24.37 -2.84 15.43
N MET A 95 -23.59 -3.27 14.43
CA MET A 95 -23.62 -4.66 13.96
C MET A 95 -23.17 -5.63 15.04
N ARG A 96 -22.14 -5.29 15.82
CA ARG A 96 -21.62 -6.14 16.92
C ARG A 96 -22.69 -6.53 17.93
N LYS A 97 -23.62 -5.62 18.25
CA LYS A 97 -24.74 -5.91 19.18
C LYS A 97 -25.68 -6.98 18.62
N ARG A 98 -25.90 -6.98 17.30
CA ARG A 98 -26.74 -7.97 16.62
C ARG A 98 -26.00 -9.29 16.48
N THR A 99 -24.72 -9.28 16.07
CA THR A 99 -23.92 -10.52 15.95
C THR A 99 -23.72 -11.20 17.30
N ALA A 100 -23.53 -10.44 18.39
CA ALA A 100 -23.44 -11.00 19.74
C ALA A 100 -24.75 -11.68 20.17
N TYR A 101 -25.91 -11.14 19.77
CA TYR A 101 -27.20 -11.76 20.03
C TYR A 101 -27.36 -13.09 19.27
N TYR A 102 -26.96 -13.13 18.00
CA TYR A 102 -27.06 -14.35 17.19
C TYR A 102 -26.01 -15.42 17.54
N LEU A 103 -24.81 -15.01 17.93
CA LEU A 103 -23.72 -15.94 18.26
C LEU A 103 -23.87 -16.54 19.66
N TRP A 104 -24.46 -15.78 20.61
CA TRP A 104 -24.44 -16.13 22.04
C TRP A 104 -25.83 -16.29 22.67
N GLY A 105 -26.90 -16.05 21.92
CA GLY A 105 -28.28 -16.47 22.23
C GLY A 105 -29.03 -15.72 23.34
N SER A 106 -28.37 -14.98 24.24
CA SER A 106 -29.05 -14.10 25.22
C SER A 106 -28.05 -13.17 25.91
N ARG A 107 -28.52 -11.97 26.30
CA ARG A 107 -27.70 -10.88 26.86
C ARG A 107 -26.99 -11.26 28.18
N SER A 108 -27.56 -12.16 28.97
CA SER A 108 -26.97 -12.70 30.21
C SER A 108 -25.75 -13.58 29.96
N ASN A 109 -25.83 -14.38 28.89
CA ASN A 109 -24.82 -15.35 28.55
C ASN A 109 -23.65 -14.60 27.88
N ALA A 110 -23.97 -13.61 27.03
CA ALA A 110 -22.99 -12.87 26.23
C ALA A 110 -22.09 -12.00 27.09
N SER A 111 -22.62 -11.33 28.12
CA SER A 111 -21.81 -10.57 29.07
C SER A 111 -20.82 -11.46 29.83
N HIS A 112 -21.21 -12.70 30.11
CA HIS A 112 -20.41 -13.68 30.86
C HIS A 112 -19.36 -14.40 30.00
N GLY A 113 -19.54 -14.43 28.68
CA GLY A 113 -18.54 -14.97 27.74
C GLY A 113 -17.49 -13.92 27.38
N ILE A 114 -17.89 -12.67 27.24
CA ILE A 114 -17.00 -11.58 26.82
C ILE A 114 -16.01 -11.21 27.94
N ASP A 115 -16.44 -11.18 29.20
CA ASP A 115 -15.54 -10.90 30.34
C ASP A 115 -14.61 -12.09 30.64
N GLU A 116 -15.07 -13.33 30.44
CA GLU A 116 -14.23 -14.53 30.49
C GLU A 116 -13.14 -14.49 29.42
N VAL A 117 -13.50 -14.16 28.18
CA VAL A 117 -12.54 -14.02 27.08
C VAL A 117 -11.57 -12.88 27.33
N GLU A 118 -12.04 -11.73 27.84
CA GLU A 118 -11.17 -10.61 28.19
C GLU A 118 -10.18 -10.97 29.30
N LYS A 119 -10.63 -11.62 30.38
CA LYS A 119 -9.76 -12.13 31.45
C LYS A 119 -8.79 -13.19 30.95
N ALA A 120 -9.23 -14.11 30.08
CA ALA A 120 -8.38 -15.13 29.48
C ALA A 120 -7.32 -14.49 28.58
N LEU A 121 -7.70 -13.49 27.78
CA LEU A 121 -6.81 -12.79 26.87
C LEU A 121 -5.81 -11.92 27.65
N LEU A 122 -6.22 -11.28 28.74
CA LEU A 122 -5.32 -10.58 29.67
C LEU A 122 -4.34 -11.54 30.34
N ARG A 123 -4.77 -12.76 30.72
CA ARG A 123 -3.87 -13.81 31.21
C ARG A 123 -2.87 -14.25 30.13
N TYR A 124 -3.30 -14.43 28.89
CA TYR A 124 -2.43 -14.79 27.77
C TYR A 124 -1.42 -13.69 27.41
N LEU A 125 -1.82 -12.43 27.53
CA LEU A 125 -0.95 -11.27 27.35
C LEU A 125 -0.06 -10.98 28.57
N GLY A 126 -0.14 -11.79 29.63
CA GLY A 126 0.69 -11.65 30.83
C GLY A 126 0.30 -10.48 31.74
N TYR A 127 -0.90 -9.91 31.56
CA TYR A 127 -1.44 -8.84 32.40
C TYR A 127 -2.31 -9.44 33.51
N GLY A 128 -1.70 -10.18 34.43
CA GLY A 128 -2.39 -10.84 35.55
C GLY A 128 -2.38 -10.00 36.83
N ASN A 129 -3.57 -9.58 37.29
CA ASN A 129 -3.93 -9.07 38.62
C ASN A 129 -2.78 -8.62 39.56
N SER A 130 -2.38 -7.36 39.45
CA SER A 130 -1.87 -6.62 40.61
C SER A 130 -3.06 -6.14 41.44
N SER A 131 -3.42 -6.89 42.48
CA SER A 131 -4.29 -6.45 43.57
C SER A 131 -3.60 -5.42 44.47
N ALA A 132 -3.02 -4.39 43.88
CA ALA A 132 -2.34 -3.28 44.55
C ALA A 132 -2.85 -1.97 43.94
N GLY A 133 -3.92 -1.42 44.51
CA GLY A 133 -4.39 -0.08 44.12
C GLY A 133 -5.91 0.14 44.05
N GLN A 134 -6.69 -0.36 45.01
CA GLN A 134 -8.01 0.21 45.31
C GLN A 134 -8.06 0.67 46.76
N GLN A 135 -7.39 1.79 47.02
CA GLN A 135 -7.60 2.59 48.24
C GLN A 135 -7.61 4.10 47.95
N PHE A 136 -7.67 4.50 46.68
CA PHE A 136 -7.65 5.91 46.30
C PHE A 136 -8.77 6.18 45.27
N GLY A 137 -9.79 6.93 45.67
CA GLY A 137 -10.67 7.61 44.73
C GLY A 137 -12.10 7.09 44.60
N VAL A 138 -12.82 6.88 45.70
CA VAL A 138 -14.30 7.00 45.75
C VAL A 138 -14.73 7.44 47.16
N GLU A 139 -14.27 8.62 47.59
CA GLU A 139 -14.80 9.30 48.80
C GLU A 139 -15.32 10.72 48.52
N PHE A 140 -15.39 11.14 47.25
CA PHE A 140 -15.88 12.47 46.88
C PHE A 140 -17.01 12.39 45.84
N MET A 141 -18.19 11.92 46.26
CA MET A 141 -19.49 12.45 45.82
C MET A 141 -20.62 11.65 46.46
N GLY A 142 -21.11 12.14 47.60
CA GLY A 142 -22.31 11.55 48.20
C GLY A 142 -22.59 11.94 49.64
N SER A 143 -22.50 13.22 50.02
CA SER A 143 -23.21 13.68 51.22
C SER A 143 -23.44 15.19 51.18
N ALA A 144 -24.48 15.60 50.46
CA ALA A 144 -25.18 16.85 50.76
C ALA A 144 -26.54 16.46 51.36
N ASN A 145 -26.52 16.09 52.64
CA ASN A 145 -27.73 16.02 53.44
C ASN A 145 -27.61 17.09 54.53
N ILE A 146 -28.07 18.30 54.19
CA ILE A 146 -28.24 19.40 55.14
C ILE A 146 -29.52 19.06 55.93
N THR A 147 -29.34 18.33 57.01
CA THR A 147 -30.26 18.26 58.15
C THR A 147 -29.59 19.01 59.29
N LYS A 148 -30.06 20.23 59.59
CA LYS A 148 -30.97 20.52 60.70
C LYS A 148 -30.30 20.42 62.08
N VAL A 149 -30.38 21.55 62.80
CA VAL A 149 -30.31 21.66 64.27
C VAL A 149 -28.86 21.58 64.79
N LEU A 150 -28.25 22.60 65.40
CA LEU A 150 -28.72 23.55 66.40
C LEU A 150 -27.76 24.75 66.39
#